data_AF-A0AAI9LIW8-F1
#
_entry.id   AF-A0AAI9LIW8-F1
#
_cell.length_a   1.000
_cell.length_b   1.000
_cell.length_c   1.000
_cell.angle_alpha   90.00
_cell.angle_beta   90.00
_cell.angle_gamma   90.00
#
_symmetry.space_group_name_H-M   'P 1'
#
loop_
_entity.id
_entity.type
_entity.pdbx_description
1 polymer ?
#
loop_
_entity_poly.entity_id
_entity_poly.type
_entity_poly.pdbx_seq_one_letter_code
_entity_poly.pdbx_strand_id
1 'polypeptide(L)'
;MRQRDLIIIATCLMLLIIIPVIFLTLLFAWRYRESAPDSPYNPEWDHSTVLELAIWAAPLLIIIALGAVTWVSTHQLDPYRPLTRLDEGRPVSAEVKPLTVEVVALDWKWLFLYPEQGIATVNELAAPVDRPIAFRITATSVMNAFFVPSLAGMVYAMPGMETKLHAVINKPGVYDGFSSNYSGAGFSHMRFKFHGMSGEDFDRWIAQAKSSGSTLSKDAYLKLAQPSEREPVQRYASVAPELYDLILNRCVDGGACMADTMALDRSRGKFDPSGEICTASNTPVDSPLFAPDVVLNDGRRLLR
;
A
#
# COMPACT_ATOMS: atom_id res chain seq x y z
N MET A 1 14.05 -10.34 7.66
CA MET A 1 14.67 -11.61 7.23
C MET A 1 13.61 -12.57 6.67
N ARG A 2 12.51 -12.79 7.38
CA ARG A 2 11.36 -13.64 6.95
C ARG A 2 10.86 -13.54 5.49
N GLN A 3 10.75 -12.35 4.88
CA GLN A 3 10.35 -12.23 3.46
C GLN A 3 11.38 -12.81 2.49
N ARG A 4 12.68 -12.61 2.77
CA ARG A 4 13.78 -13.17 1.99
C ARG A 4 13.76 -14.69 2.06
N ASP A 5 13.58 -15.24 3.27
CA ASP A 5 13.58 -16.69 3.49
C ASP A 5 12.42 -17.37 2.76
N LEU A 6 11.24 -16.73 2.74
CA LEU A 6 10.09 -17.20 1.97
C LEU A 6 10.42 -17.28 0.47
N ILE A 7 11.04 -16.24 -0.10
CA ILE A 7 11.44 -16.23 -1.52
C ILE A 7 12.47 -17.34 -1.80
N ILE A 8 13.45 -17.54 -0.91
CA ILE A 8 14.45 -18.59 -1.06
C ILE A 8 13.80 -19.97 -1.01
N ILE A 9 12.95 -20.25 -0.01
CA ILE A 9 12.25 -21.52 0.14
C ILE A 9 11.37 -21.79 -1.09
N ALA A 10 10.58 -20.81 -1.52
CA ALA A 10 9.73 -20.94 -2.71
C ALA A 10 10.56 -21.20 -3.97
N THR A 11 11.68 -20.51 -4.15
CA THR A 11 12.58 -20.70 -5.29
C THR A 11 13.21 -22.09 -5.27
N CYS A 12 13.70 -22.57 -4.13
CA CYS A 12 14.26 -23.91 -3.99
C CYS A 12 13.22 -25.00 -4.28
N LEU A 13 11.99 -24.85 -3.78
CA LEU A 13 10.89 -25.78 -4.07
C LEU A 13 10.53 -25.81 -5.57
N MET A 14 10.51 -24.65 -6.23
CA MET A 14 10.28 -24.59 -7.69
C MET A 14 11.43 -25.23 -8.48
N LEU A 15 12.69 -24.94 -8.10
CA LEU A 15 13.87 -25.51 -8.77
C LEU A 15 13.97 -27.02 -8.62
N LEU A 16 13.49 -27.59 -7.51
CA LEU A 16 13.41 -29.03 -7.28
C LEU A 16 12.62 -29.76 -8.39
N ILE A 17 11.61 -29.12 -8.99
CA ILE A 17 10.83 -29.70 -10.11
C ILE A 17 11.44 -29.31 -11.46
N ILE A 18 11.80 -28.03 -11.63
CA ILE A 18 12.25 -27.49 -12.91
C ILE A 18 13.56 -28.17 -13.36
N ILE A 19 14.50 -28.39 -12.44
CA ILE A 19 15.81 -28.99 -12.78
C ILE A 19 15.64 -30.42 -13.31
N PRO A 20 14.94 -31.35 -12.62
CA PRO A 20 14.68 -32.69 -13.16
C PRO A 20 13.93 -32.68 -14.48
N VAL A 21 12.92 -31.81 -14.65
CA VAL A 21 12.17 -31.73 -15.91
C VAL A 21 13.08 -31.32 -17.07
N ILE A 22 13.87 -30.26 -16.91
CA ILE A 22 14.83 -29.82 -17.94
C ILE A 22 15.86 -30.92 -18.21
N PHE A 23 16.40 -31.53 -17.16
CA PHE A 23 17.39 -32.59 -17.28
C PHE A 23 16.84 -33.81 -18.01
N LEU A 24 15.66 -34.31 -17.64
CA LEU A 24 15.00 -35.45 -18.27
C LEU A 24 14.63 -35.15 -19.72
N THR A 25 14.15 -33.95 -20.03
CA THR A 25 13.86 -33.54 -21.42
C THR A 25 15.13 -33.56 -22.27
N LEU A 26 16.24 -33.00 -21.79
CA LEU A 26 17.52 -33.03 -22.51
C LEU A 26 18.09 -34.45 -22.61
N LEU A 27 17.98 -35.24 -21.55
CA LEU A 27 18.43 -36.63 -21.51
C LEU A 27 17.63 -37.49 -22.50
N PHE A 28 16.31 -37.35 -22.55
CA PHE A 28 15.48 -38.08 -23.50
C PHE A 28 15.72 -37.63 -24.95
N ALA A 29 15.84 -36.32 -25.19
CA ALA A 29 16.20 -35.79 -26.50
C ALA A 29 17.56 -36.33 -27.00
N TRP A 30 18.53 -36.49 -26.10
CA TRP A 30 19.85 -37.04 -26.45
C TRP A 30 19.85 -38.58 -26.57
N ARG A 31 19.21 -39.28 -25.63
CA ARG A 31 19.21 -40.75 -25.52
C ARG A 31 18.34 -41.43 -26.57
N TYR A 32 17.23 -40.81 -26.96
CA TYR A 32 16.25 -41.34 -27.93
C TYR A 32 16.26 -40.57 -29.26
N ARG A 33 17.36 -39.86 -29.56
CA ARG A 33 17.62 -39.28 -30.88
C ARG A 33 17.65 -40.38 -31.96
N GLU A 34 17.18 -40.05 -33.16
CA GLU A 34 17.17 -40.94 -34.34
C GLU A 34 18.53 -41.60 -34.62
N SER A 35 19.63 -40.86 -34.47
CA SER A 35 21.00 -41.36 -34.68
C SER A 35 21.56 -42.23 -33.53
N ALA A 36 20.78 -42.53 -32.49
CA ALA A 36 21.25 -43.29 -31.33
C ALA A 36 21.16 -44.82 -31.57
N PRO A 37 22.24 -45.59 -31.38
CA PRO A 37 22.22 -47.04 -31.55
C PRO A 37 21.46 -47.75 -30.40
N ASP A 38 20.67 -48.77 -30.75
CA ASP A 38 19.98 -49.69 -29.81
C ASP A 38 19.11 -49.03 -28.73
N SER A 39 18.32 -48.02 -29.11
CA SER A 39 17.26 -47.47 -28.25
C SER A 39 15.97 -48.28 -28.41
N PRO A 40 15.37 -48.81 -27.33
CA PRO A 40 14.06 -49.46 -27.42
C PRO A 40 13.01 -48.44 -27.89
N TYR A 41 12.43 -48.69 -29.06
CA TYR A 41 11.37 -47.87 -29.67
C TYR A 41 10.03 -48.57 -29.47
N ASN A 42 9.13 -47.96 -28.69
CA ASN A 42 7.82 -48.52 -28.39
C ASN A 42 6.71 -47.47 -28.65
N PRO A 43 6.14 -47.43 -29.87
CA PRO A 43 5.17 -46.40 -30.26
C PRO A 43 3.76 -46.63 -29.71
N GLU A 44 3.44 -47.84 -29.26
CA GLU A 44 2.12 -48.18 -28.71
C GLU A 44 2.03 -48.04 -27.18
N TRP A 45 3.11 -47.61 -26.53
CA TRP A 45 3.12 -47.37 -25.09
C TRP A 45 2.69 -45.94 -24.78
N ASP A 46 1.43 -45.77 -24.41
CA ASP A 46 0.77 -44.48 -24.18
C ASP A 46 0.32 -44.30 -22.72
N HIS A 47 0.23 -45.38 -21.94
CA HIS A 47 -0.29 -45.34 -20.57
C HIS A 47 0.59 -46.07 -19.55
N SER A 48 0.81 -45.40 -18.41
CA SER A 48 1.40 -45.99 -17.21
C SER A 48 0.81 -45.34 -15.97
N THR A 49 0.01 -46.11 -15.24
CA THR A 49 -0.63 -45.66 -13.99
C THR A 49 0.37 -45.19 -12.93
N VAL A 50 1.56 -45.81 -12.87
CA VAL A 50 2.63 -45.44 -11.93
C VAL A 50 3.22 -44.08 -12.29
N LEU A 51 3.49 -43.83 -13.57
CA LEU A 51 4.05 -42.56 -14.04
C LEU A 51 3.02 -41.44 -13.92
N GLU A 52 1.77 -41.72 -14.28
CA GLU A 52 0.65 -40.78 -14.13
C GLU A 52 0.47 -40.37 -12.66
N LEU A 53 0.45 -41.33 -11.73
CA LEU A 53 0.36 -41.03 -10.30
C LEU A 53 1.53 -40.16 -9.83
N ALA A 54 2.76 -40.45 -10.27
CA ALA A 54 3.93 -39.66 -9.87
C ALA A 54 3.87 -38.22 -10.39
N ILE A 55 3.48 -38.02 -11.66
CA ILE A 55 3.39 -36.70 -12.30
C ILE A 55 2.27 -35.86 -11.70
N TRP A 56 1.17 -36.47 -11.25
CA TRP A 56 0.09 -35.74 -10.58
C TRP A 56 0.37 -35.51 -9.08
N ALA A 57 0.87 -36.52 -8.37
CA ALA A 57 1.06 -36.45 -6.92
C ALA A 57 2.18 -35.49 -6.52
N ALA A 58 3.30 -35.45 -7.26
CA ALA A 58 4.45 -34.63 -6.90
C ALA A 58 4.15 -33.11 -6.94
N PRO A 59 3.56 -32.54 -8.01
CA PRO A 59 3.14 -31.14 -8.04
C PRO A 59 2.03 -30.83 -7.03
N LEU A 60 1.06 -31.74 -6.86
CA LEU A 60 -0.04 -31.56 -5.90
C LEU A 60 0.48 -31.41 -4.47
N LEU A 61 1.40 -32.28 -4.04
CA LEU A 61 1.99 -32.23 -2.69
C LEU A 61 2.76 -30.93 -2.47
N ILE A 62 3.49 -30.46 -3.48
CA ILE A 62 4.25 -29.21 -3.41
C ILE A 62 3.31 -28.00 -3.30
N ILE A 63 2.22 -27.97 -4.06
CA ILE A 63 1.20 -26.90 -3.95
C ILE A 63 0.53 -26.91 -2.56
N ILE A 64 0.25 -28.09 -2.00
CA ILE A 64 -0.29 -28.19 -0.62
C ILE A 64 0.71 -27.62 0.39
N ALA A 65 1.99 -28.00 0.30
CA ALA A 65 3.04 -27.48 1.18
C ALA A 65 3.21 -25.96 1.05
N LEU A 66 3.27 -25.45 -0.18
CA LEU A 66 3.40 -24.02 -0.45
C LEU A 66 2.15 -23.25 0.00
N GLY A 67 0.96 -23.81 -0.18
CA GLY A 67 -0.31 -23.25 0.28
C GLY A 67 -0.35 -23.11 1.81
N ALA A 68 0.08 -24.13 2.55
CA ALA A 68 0.18 -24.08 4.01
C ALA A 68 1.17 -23.00 4.48
N VAL A 69 2.36 -22.94 3.87
CA VAL A 69 3.37 -21.91 4.19
C VAL A 69 2.86 -20.51 3.86
N THR A 70 2.20 -20.34 2.71
CA THR A 70 1.64 -19.06 2.26
C THR A 70 0.54 -18.60 3.21
N TRP A 71 -0.38 -19.49 3.59
CA TRP A 71 -1.45 -19.19 4.53
C TRP A 71 -0.92 -18.65 5.86
N VAL A 72 0.05 -19.35 6.45
CA VAL A 72 0.69 -18.94 7.71
C VAL A 72 1.43 -17.62 7.55
N SER A 73 2.15 -17.45 6.44
CA SER A 73 2.93 -16.25 6.17
C SER A 73 2.05 -15.01 5.96
N THR A 74 0.95 -15.14 5.22
CA THR A 74 -0.01 -14.06 4.99
C THR A 74 -0.60 -13.53 6.30
N HIS A 75 -0.97 -14.41 7.23
CA HIS A 75 -1.50 -13.99 8.54
C HIS A 75 -0.45 -13.36 9.47
N GLN A 76 0.83 -13.68 9.27
CA GLN A 76 1.94 -13.11 10.06
C GLN A 76 2.49 -11.81 9.47
N LEU A 77 2.29 -11.58 8.17
CA LEU A 77 2.79 -10.42 7.41
C LEU A 77 1.69 -9.39 7.11
N ASP A 78 0.51 -9.53 7.73
CA ASP A 78 -0.58 -8.57 7.59
C ASP A 78 -0.13 -7.15 8.03
N PRO A 79 -0.11 -6.17 7.11
CA PRO A 79 0.32 -4.79 7.39
C PRO A 79 -0.48 -4.10 8.51
N TYR A 80 -1.72 -4.53 8.74
CA TYR A 80 -2.62 -3.92 9.73
C TYR A 80 -2.43 -4.47 11.15
N ARG A 81 -1.67 -5.56 11.32
CA ARG A 81 -1.42 -6.10 12.64
C ARG A 81 -0.26 -5.36 13.33
N PRO A 82 -0.43 -4.92 14.58
CA PRO A 82 0.68 -4.35 15.33
C PRO A 82 1.80 -5.38 15.47
N LEU A 83 3.05 -4.94 15.30
CA LEU A 83 4.20 -5.82 15.39
C LEU A 83 4.30 -6.42 16.80
N THR A 84 4.33 -7.74 16.87
CA THR A 84 4.57 -8.49 18.11
C THR A 84 6.05 -8.77 18.36
N ARG A 85 6.91 -8.60 17.34
CA ARG A 85 8.37 -8.86 17.41
C ARG A 85 9.18 -7.82 16.62
N LEU A 86 10.31 -7.41 17.19
CA LEU A 86 11.30 -6.50 16.59
C LEU A 86 12.27 -7.26 15.68
N ASP A 87 12.56 -8.53 16.00
CA ASP A 87 13.45 -9.42 15.23
C ASP A 87 13.11 -10.90 15.52
N GLU A 88 13.76 -11.85 14.83
CA GLU A 88 13.52 -13.31 14.97
C GLU A 88 13.64 -13.82 16.41
N GLY A 89 14.45 -13.17 17.25
CA GLY A 89 14.62 -13.49 18.67
C GLY A 89 14.21 -12.41 19.66
N ARG A 90 13.74 -11.23 19.22
CA ARG A 90 13.45 -10.09 20.11
C ARG A 90 11.96 -9.73 20.08
N PRO A 91 11.17 -10.09 21.11
CA PRO A 91 9.80 -9.60 21.22
C PRO A 91 9.79 -8.08 21.34
N VAL A 92 8.78 -7.42 20.77
CA VAL A 92 8.50 -6.02 21.14
C VAL A 92 8.04 -6.09 22.58
N SER A 93 8.76 -5.46 23.52
CA SER A 93 8.24 -5.31 24.87
C SER A 93 6.95 -4.50 24.80
N ALA A 94 5.89 -4.96 25.47
CA ALA A 94 4.56 -4.35 25.43
C ALA A 94 4.52 -2.89 25.95
N GLU A 95 5.65 -2.39 26.48
CA GLU A 95 5.82 -1.05 27.03
C GLU A 95 6.39 -0.03 26.01
N VAL A 96 6.92 -0.46 24.86
CA VAL A 96 7.49 0.48 23.88
C VAL A 96 6.38 1.07 23.02
N LYS A 97 6.06 2.36 23.25
CA LYS A 97 5.12 3.12 22.42
C LYS A 97 5.63 3.20 20.98
N PRO A 98 4.87 2.68 19.98
CA PRO A 98 5.23 2.81 18.58
C PRO A 98 5.40 4.28 18.18
N LEU A 99 6.37 4.58 17.32
CA LEU A 99 6.46 5.89 16.69
C LEU A 99 5.38 5.98 15.61
N THR A 100 4.41 6.87 15.78
CA THR A 100 3.41 7.13 14.74
C THR A 100 3.98 8.12 13.72
N VAL A 101 3.96 7.72 12.45
CA VAL A 101 4.34 8.57 11.33
C VAL A 101 3.20 8.60 10.34
N GLU A 102 2.74 9.80 10.03
CA GLU A 102 1.71 10.05 9.04
C GLU A 102 2.37 10.37 7.70
N VAL A 103 2.04 9.61 6.65
CA VAL A 103 2.62 9.72 5.32
C VAL A 103 1.54 10.16 4.37
N VAL A 104 1.80 11.25 3.65
CA VAL A 104 0.91 11.79 2.63
C VAL A 104 1.62 11.76 1.29
N ALA A 105 1.06 11.02 0.34
CA ALA A 105 1.49 11.04 -1.04
C ALA A 105 0.89 12.27 -1.76
N LEU A 106 1.75 13.23 -2.10
CA LEU A 106 1.42 14.38 -2.94
C LEU A 106 1.86 14.10 -4.39
N ASP A 107 1.53 15.00 -5.31
CA ASP A 107 2.01 14.90 -6.69
C ASP A 107 3.54 14.99 -6.73
N TRP A 108 4.18 13.82 -6.93
CA TRP A 108 5.62 13.59 -7.08
C TRP A 108 6.52 13.98 -5.91
N LYS A 109 5.96 14.04 -4.69
CA LYS A 109 6.70 14.26 -3.44
C LYS A 109 6.02 13.56 -2.26
N TRP A 110 6.82 13.25 -1.25
CA TRP A 110 6.34 12.61 -0.02
C TRP A 110 6.37 13.60 1.13
N LEU A 111 5.24 13.75 1.81
CA LEU A 111 5.12 14.52 3.03
C LEU A 111 5.01 13.55 4.21
N PHE A 112 5.87 13.75 5.22
CA PHE A 112 5.90 12.98 6.45
C PHE A 112 5.55 13.90 7.62
N LEU A 113 4.58 13.49 8.42
CA LEU A 113 4.06 14.23 9.56
C LEU A 113 4.35 13.41 10.83
N TYR A 114 4.88 14.07 11.84
CA TYR A 114 5.18 13.46 13.14
C TYR A 114 4.26 14.07 14.19
N PRO A 115 3.06 13.50 14.42
CA PRO A 115 2.05 14.13 15.28
C PRO A 115 2.51 14.28 16.73
N GLU A 116 3.32 13.35 17.26
CA GLU A 116 3.83 13.44 18.63
C GLU A 116 4.88 14.54 18.81
N GLN A 117 5.71 14.78 17.79
CA GLN A 117 6.77 15.77 17.82
C GLN A 117 6.30 17.14 17.30
N GLY A 118 5.21 17.17 16.54
CA GLY A 118 4.62 18.36 15.93
C GLY A 118 5.40 18.89 14.72
N ILE A 119 6.20 18.06 14.05
CA ILE A 119 7.03 18.46 12.90
C ILE A 119 6.54 17.81 11.60
N ALA A 120 6.96 18.36 10.46
CA ALA A 120 6.79 17.70 9.16
C ALA A 120 8.07 17.77 8.32
N THR A 121 8.25 16.81 7.42
CA THR A 121 9.37 16.77 6.49
C THR A 121 8.92 16.34 5.11
N VAL A 122 9.60 16.86 4.08
CA VAL A 122 9.35 16.54 2.67
C VAL A 122 10.52 15.73 2.15
N ASN A 123 10.24 14.59 1.51
CA ASN A 123 11.23 13.68 0.89
C ASN A 123 12.34 13.14 1.82
N GLU A 124 12.19 13.29 3.14
CA GLU A 124 13.09 12.75 4.15
C GLU A 124 12.29 12.20 5.33
N LEU A 125 12.59 10.97 5.73
CA LEU A 125 11.96 10.25 6.84
C LEU A 125 13.06 9.74 7.77
N ALA A 126 12.92 9.90 9.07
CA ALA A 126 13.87 9.44 10.07
C ALA A 126 13.15 8.63 11.14
N ALA A 127 13.77 7.55 11.62
CA ALA A 127 13.23 6.79 12.72
C ALA A 127 14.36 6.14 13.55
N PRO A 128 14.13 5.96 14.87
CA PRO A 128 15.05 5.26 15.73
C PRO A 128 15.06 3.75 15.41
N VAL A 129 16.25 3.15 15.46
CA VAL A 129 16.43 1.70 15.34
C VAL A 129 15.81 0.95 16.53
N ASP A 130 15.37 -0.28 16.27
CA ASP A 130 14.75 -1.18 17.25
C ASP A 130 13.49 -0.63 17.95
N ARG A 131 12.84 0.40 17.38
CA ARG A 131 11.52 0.89 17.79
C ARG A 131 10.46 0.52 16.75
N PRO A 132 9.27 0.00 17.12
CA PRO A 132 8.18 -0.18 16.19
C PRO A 132 7.70 1.16 15.63
N ILE A 133 7.44 1.22 14.33
CA ILE A 133 6.91 2.39 13.64
C ILE A 133 5.53 2.02 13.09
N ALA A 134 4.55 2.87 13.38
CA ALA A 134 3.20 2.76 12.84
C ALA A 134 3.01 3.86 11.78
N PHE A 135 3.02 3.47 10.51
CA PHE A 135 2.72 4.35 9.41
C PHE A 135 1.22 4.43 9.18
N ARG A 136 0.68 5.65 9.17
CA ARG A 136 -0.66 5.98 8.67
C ARG A 136 -0.47 6.63 7.32
N ILE A 137 -0.98 6.04 6.25
CA ILE A 137 -0.64 6.43 4.89
C ILE A 137 -1.91 6.84 4.15
N THR A 138 -1.85 7.98 3.50
CA THR A 138 -2.92 8.49 2.63
C THR A 138 -2.34 9.19 1.41
N ALA A 139 -3.18 9.58 0.46
CA ALA A 139 -2.78 10.34 -0.72
C ALA A 139 -3.70 11.54 -0.92
N THR A 140 -3.19 12.58 -1.57
CA THR A 140 -3.96 13.81 -1.82
C THR A 140 -4.72 13.74 -3.14
N SER A 141 -4.06 13.27 -4.20
CA SER A 141 -4.54 13.37 -5.58
C SER A 141 -4.71 11.99 -6.23
N VAL A 142 -3.59 11.30 -6.46
CA VAL A 142 -3.52 10.05 -7.22
C VAL A 142 -3.05 8.90 -6.34
N MET A 143 -3.46 7.68 -6.71
CA MET A 143 -3.02 6.47 -6.02
C MET A 143 -1.50 6.32 -6.17
N ASN A 144 -0.84 6.05 -5.06
CA ASN A 144 0.59 5.85 -4.98
C ASN A 144 0.92 4.55 -4.23
N ALA A 145 2.17 4.13 -4.20
CA ALA A 145 2.61 2.98 -3.42
C ALA A 145 3.87 3.34 -2.65
N PHE A 146 3.76 3.39 -1.33
CA PHE A 146 4.87 3.64 -0.43
C PHE A 146 5.71 2.37 -0.33
N PHE A 147 6.98 2.46 -0.73
CA PHE A 147 7.88 1.33 -0.67
C PHE A 147 9.27 1.72 -0.17
N VAL A 148 9.72 0.99 0.86
CA VAL A 148 11.10 1.05 1.34
C VAL A 148 11.64 -0.38 1.39
N PRO A 149 12.42 -0.81 0.38
CA PRO A 149 12.83 -2.22 0.22
C PRO A 149 13.52 -2.84 1.44
N SER A 150 14.13 -2.01 2.28
CA SER A 150 14.91 -2.46 3.45
C SER A 150 14.12 -2.57 4.75
N LEU A 151 12.88 -2.05 4.80
CA LEU A 151 12.07 -1.91 6.02
C LEU A 151 10.89 -2.88 6.06
N ALA A 152 10.09 -2.90 4.99
CA ALA A 152 8.81 -3.58 4.96
C ALA A 152 8.30 -3.81 3.55
N GLY A 153 7.17 -4.52 3.45
CA GLY A 153 6.43 -4.67 2.20
C GLY A 153 5.91 -3.33 1.65
N MET A 154 5.54 -3.35 0.38
CA MET A 154 4.90 -2.25 -0.31
C MET A 154 3.44 -2.09 0.15
N VAL A 155 2.98 -0.85 0.35
CA VAL A 155 1.57 -0.55 0.66
C VAL A 155 1.06 0.62 -0.17
N TYR A 156 -0.20 0.53 -0.60
CA TYR A 156 -0.83 1.58 -1.41
C TYR A 156 -1.23 2.78 -0.55
N ALA A 157 -1.04 3.98 -1.10
CA ALA A 157 -1.56 5.24 -0.62
C ALA A 157 -2.73 5.63 -1.52
N MET A 158 -3.92 5.75 -0.95
CA MET A 158 -5.15 6.03 -1.70
C MET A 158 -5.80 7.32 -1.20
N PRO A 159 -6.29 8.20 -2.10
CA PRO A 159 -6.99 9.41 -1.68
C PRO A 159 -8.32 9.08 -1.01
N GLY A 160 -8.58 9.70 0.15
CA GLY A 160 -9.82 9.47 0.89
C GLY A 160 -9.82 8.21 1.76
N MET A 161 -8.70 7.50 1.85
CA MET A 161 -8.55 6.30 2.68
C MET A 161 -7.25 6.34 3.47
N GLU A 162 -7.27 5.73 4.65
CA GLU A 162 -6.07 5.50 5.46
C GLU A 162 -5.67 4.02 5.35
N THR A 163 -4.44 3.78 4.90
CA THR A 163 -3.79 2.48 5.01
C THR A 163 -2.79 2.50 6.16
N LYS A 164 -2.61 1.34 6.80
CA LYS A 164 -1.70 1.19 7.94
C LYS A 164 -0.58 0.24 7.58
N LEU A 165 0.62 0.57 8.00
CA LEU A 165 1.79 -0.28 7.85
C LEU A 165 2.61 -0.22 9.14
N HIS A 166 2.86 -1.39 9.73
CA HIS A 166 3.79 -1.49 10.84
C HIS A 166 5.15 -1.99 10.36
N ALA A 167 6.22 -1.29 10.72
CA ALA A 167 7.58 -1.64 10.36
C ALA A 167 8.55 -1.46 11.54
N VAL A 168 9.71 -2.10 11.44
CA VAL A 168 10.83 -1.93 12.37
C VAL A 168 12.12 -1.93 11.57
N ILE A 169 13.07 -1.09 11.98
CA ILE A 169 14.43 -1.07 11.41
C ILE A 169 15.43 -1.54 12.46
N ASN A 170 16.19 -2.59 12.15
CA ASN A 170 17.14 -3.18 13.11
C ASN A 170 18.59 -2.73 12.91
N LYS A 171 18.89 -2.03 11.82
CA LYS A 171 20.24 -1.58 11.50
C LYS A 171 20.25 -0.08 11.21
N PRO A 172 21.18 0.69 11.81
CA PRO A 172 21.33 2.08 11.47
C PRO A 172 21.90 2.21 10.05
N GLY A 173 21.44 3.22 9.31
CA GLY A 173 21.82 3.44 7.93
C GLY A 173 20.86 4.36 7.18
N VAL A 174 21.26 4.74 5.97
CA VAL A 174 20.41 5.49 5.05
C VAL A 174 19.88 4.54 3.99
N TYR A 175 18.56 4.47 3.88
CA TYR A 175 17.84 3.59 2.97
C TYR A 175 17.09 4.41 1.94
N ASP A 176 17.00 3.89 0.72
CA ASP A 176 16.21 4.50 -0.34
C ASP A 176 14.75 4.08 -0.23
N GLY A 177 13.86 5.08 -0.18
CA GLY A 177 12.43 4.90 -0.34
C GLY A 177 11.97 5.50 -1.66
N PHE A 178 10.97 4.89 -2.29
CA PHE A 178 10.43 5.37 -3.56
C PHE A 178 8.97 4.97 -3.73
N SER A 179 8.34 5.62 -4.71
CA SER A 179 7.04 5.22 -5.21
C SER A 179 7.15 4.03 -6.17
N SER A 180 6.41 2.96 -5.93
CA SER A 180 6.37 1.78 -6.82
C SER A 180 5.14 1.74 -7.74
N ASN A 181 4.28 2.78 -7.72
CA ASN A 181 3.11 2.88 -8.58
C ASN A 181 3.13 4.15 -9.40
N TYR A 182 2.92 4.01 -10.72
CA TYR A 182 2.99 5.13 -11.65
C TYR A 182 1.95 6.21 -11.33
N SER A 183 2.43 7.44 -11.14
CA SER A 183 1.63 8.59 -10.72
C SER A 183 1.76 9.80 -11.66
N GLY A 184 2.27 9.62 -12.88
CA GLY A 184 2.40 10.68 -13.89
C GLY A 184 3.85 11.11 -14.19
N ALA A 185 4.01 12.31 -14.76
CA ALA A 185 5.26 12.81 -15.34
C ALA A 185 6.46 12.81 -14.36
N GLY A 186 6.26 13.34 -13.15
CA GLY A 186 7.31 13.41 -12.12
C GLY A 186 7.54 12.11 -11.33
N PHE A 187 6.89 11.00 -11.67
CA PHE A 187 6.96 9.73 -10.93
C PHE A 187 8.41 9.25 -10.70
N SER A 188 9.27 9.38 -11.71
CA SER A 188 10.67 8.93 -11.64
C SER A 188 11.49 9.64 -10.56
N HIS A 189 11.06 10.84 -10.14
CA HIS A 189 11.74 11.65 -9.13
C HIS A 189 11.13 11.50 -7.74
N MET A 190 10.11 10.66 -7.59
CA MET A 190 9.38 10.46 -6.34
C MET A 190 10.12 9.51 -5.40
N ARG A 191 11.31 9.95 -4.97
CA ARG A 191 12.24 9.24 -4.09
C ARG A 191 12.43 10.03 -2.79
N PHE A 192 12.58 9.31 -1.69
CA PHE A 192 12.86 9.88 -0.38
C PHE A 192 13.97 9.08 0.31
N LYS A 193 14.63 9.71 1.26
CA LYS A 193 15.63 9.03 2.10
C LYS A 193 15.02 8.63 3.42
N PHE A 194 15.19 7.37 3.80
CA PHE A 194 14.83 6.85 5.12
C PHE A 194 16.09 6.69 5.97
N HIS A 195 16.17 7.42 7.07
CA HIS A 195 17.29 7.41 7.99
C HIS A 195 16.95 6.57 9.22
N GLY A 196 17.52 5.37 9.30
CA GLY A 196 17.54 4.57 10.53
C GLY A 196 18.69 5.02 11.42
N MET A 197 18.41 5.62 12.57
CA MET A 197 19.45 6.19 13.45
C MET A 197 19.25 5.77 14.90
N SER A 198 20.20 6.08 15.79
CA SER A 198 20.01 5.80 17.22
C SER A 198 18.92 6.71 17.82
N GLY A 199 18.39 6.37 19.00
CA GLY A 199 17.41 7.22 19.69
C GLY A 199 17.93 8.64 19.93
N GLU A 200 19.19 8.76 20.36
CA GLU A 200 19.83 10.06 20.61
C GLU A 200 20.02 10.88 19.32
N ASP A 201 20.40 10.22 18.22
CA ASP A 201 20.53 10.88 16.92
C ASP A 201 19.17 11.38 16.42
N PHE A 202 18.12 10.58 16.65
CA PHE A 202 16.76 10.93 16.29
C PHE A 202 16.29 12.17 17.05
N ASP A 203 16.51 12.22 18.35
CA ASP A 203 16.15 13.40 19.15
C ASP A 203 16.89 14.67 18.68
N ARG A 204 18.17 14.54 18.29
CA ARG A 204 18.92 15.66 17.69
C ARG A 204 18.37 16.06 16.32
N TRP A 205 17.98 15.11 15.49
CA TRP A 205 17.36 15.37 14.19
C TRP A 205 16.02 16.10 14.34
N ILE A 206 15.18 15.70 15.31
CA ILE A 206 13.93 16.39 15.66
C ILE A 206 14.22 17.82 16.14
N ALA A 207 15.20 18.00 17.04
CA ALA A 207 15.57 19.32 17.55
C ALA A 207 16.05 20.25 16.41
N GLN A 208 16.84 19.72 15.47
CA GLN A 208 17.28 20.46 14.30
C GLN A 208 16.08 20.88 13.43
N ALA A 209 15.16 19.95 13.13
CA ALA A 209 13.95 20.23 12.36
C ALA A 209 13.09 21.33 13.01
N LYS A 210 12.98 21.32 14.35
CA LYS A 210 12.27 22.37 15.12
C LYS A 210 12.97 23.72 15.08
N SER A 211 14.30 23.77 15.05
CA SER A 211 15.05 25.03 15.04
C SER A 211 15.13 25.69 13.65
N SER A 212 15.16 24.90 12.58
CA SER A 212 15.42 25.39 11.22
C SER A 212 14.18 25.41 10.33
N GLY A 213 13.07 24.80 10.77
CA GLY A 213 11.89 24.61 9.96
C GLY A 213 10.92 25.79 9.99
N SER A 214 10.19 25.98 8.90
CA SER A 214 9.05 26.90 8.84
C SER A 214 7.77 26.24 9.36
N THR A 215 6.67 26.98 9.46
CA THR A 215 5.37 26.43 9.86
C THR A 215 4.60 25.90 8.65
N LEU A 216 4.13 24.66 8.71
CA LEU A 216 3.24 24.07 7.72
C LEU A 216 1.78 24.42 8.07
N SER A 217 1.33 25.59 7.61
CA SER A 217 -0.08 26.01 7.68
C SER A 217 -0.92 25.33 6.58
N LYS A 218 -2.26 25.43 6.66
CA LYS A 218 -3.16 24.95 5.59
C LYS A 218 -2.83 25.60 4.24
N ASP A 219 -2.57 26.91 4.22
CA ASP A 219 -2.19 27.63 3.00
C ASP A 219 -0.83 27.18 2.46
N ALA A 220 0.13 26.95 3.36
CA ALA A 220 1.45 26.42 2.98
C ALA A 220 1.32 25.01 2.41
N TYR A 221 0.45 24.18 2.97
CA TYR A 221 0.13 22.87 2.45
C TYR A 221 -0.52 22.95 1.07
N LEU A 222 -1.50 23.83 0.85
CA LEU A 222 -2.15 23.97 -0.46
C LEU A 222 -1.16 24.40 -1.55
N LYS A 223 -0.20 25.26 -1.21
CA LYS A 223 0.93 25.60 -2.09
C LYS A 223 1.84 24.40 -2.33
N LEU A 224 2.17 23.67 -1.27
CA LEU A 224 2.98 22.45 -1.36
C LEU A 224 2.28 21.35 -2.15
N ALA A 225 0.94 21.29 -2.15
CA ALA A 225 0.17 20.26 -2.82
C ALA A 225 0.08 20.47 -4.34
N GLN A 226 0.38 21.67 -4.84
CA GLN A 226 0.44 21.90 -6.29
C GLN A 226 1.50 21.00 -6.92
N PRO A 227 1.30 20.48 -8.15
CA PRO A 227 2.27 19.61 -8.80
C PRO A 227 3.66 20.26 -8.90
N SER A 228 4.69 19.61 -8.34
CA SER A 228 6.08 20.03 -8.49
C SER A 228 6.97 18.79 -8.64
N GLU A 229 8.09 18.94 -9.34
CA GLU A 229 9.04 17.86 -9.58
C GLU A 229 10.37 18.15 -8.87
N ARG A 230 11.00 17.09 -8.34
CA ARG A 230 12.33 17.16 -7.67
C ARG A 230 12.37 18.15 -6.51
N GLU A 231 11.30 18.20 -5.73
CA GLU A 231 11.24 19.04 -4.54
C GLU A 231 12.40 18.69 -3.59
N PRO A 232 13.23 19.67 -3.18
CA PRO A 232 14.32 19.41 -2.25
C PRO A 232 13.76 18.94 -0.91
N VAL A 233 14.64 18.36 -0.08
CA VAL A 233 14.28 18.04 1.30
C VAL A 233 13.96 19.33 2.05
N GLN A 234 12.74 19.42 2.56
CA GLN A 234 12.27 20.53 3.38
C GLN A 234 11.86 20.02 4.75
N ARG A 235 12.07 20.84 5.78
CA ARG A 235 11.68 20.53 7.16
C ARG A 235 10.80 21.67 7.68
N TYR A 236 9.73 21.31 8.37
CA TYR A 236 8.79 22.21 9.01
C TYR A 236 8.85 21.99 10.52
N ALA A 237 9.01 23.09 11.26
CA ALA A 237 9.15 23.08 12.71
C ALA A 237 7.82 22.88 13.44
N SER A 238 6.72 23.28 12.80
CA SER A 238 5.36 23.11 13.33
C SER A 238 4.39 22.77 12.22
N VAL A 239 3.32 22.04 12.57
CA VAL A 239 2.28 21.59 11.66
C VAL A 239 0.93 22.09 12.16
N ALA A 240 0.06 22.51 11.23
CA ALA A 240 -1.32 22.84 11.57
C ALA A 240 -2.02 21.67 12.28
N PRO A 241 -2.83 21.93 13.34
CA PRO A 241 -3.60 20.89 14.01
C PRO A 241 -4.49 20.14 13.01
N GLU A 242 -4.59 18.82 13.19
CA GLU A 242 -5.47 17.93 12.41
C GLU A 242 -5.26 17.99 10.89
N LEU A 243 -4.09 18.46 10.43
CA LEU A 243 -3.81 18.59 8.99
C LEU A 243 -3.96 17.25 8.26
N TYR A 244 -3.49 16.15 8.87
CA TYR A 244 -3.63 14.82 8.30
C TYR A 244 -5.10 14.40 8.13
N ASP A 245 -5.94 14.63 9.14
CA ASP A 245 -7.36 14.27 9.07
C ASP A 245 -8.11 15.12 8.04
N LEU A 246 -7.74 16.39 7.87
CA LEU A 246 -8.26 17.25 6.81
C LEU A 246 -7.84 16.77 5.41
N ILE A 247 -6.61 16.28 5.26
CA ILE A 247 -6.12 15.69 4.00
C ILE A 247 -6.89 14.41 3.69
N LEU A 248 -7.00 13.52 4.69
CA LEU A 248 -7.73 12.26 4.59
C LEU A 248 -9.19 12.50 4.17
N ASN A 249 -9.84 13.50 4.77
CA ASN A 249 -11.22 13.85 4.46
C ASN A 249 -11.39 14.78 3.26
N ARG A 250 -10.29 15.14 2.57
CA ARG A 250 -10.26 15.98 1.37
C ARG A 250 -10.93 17.35 1.56
N CYS A 251 -10.73 17.98 2.71
CA CYS A 251 -11.34 19.28 3.07
C CYS A 251 -10.32 20.32 3.55
N VAL A 252 -9.08 20.23 3.09
CA VAL A 252 -8.03 21.20 3.45
C VAL A 252 -8.31 22.60 2.88
N ASP A 253 -9.02 22.67 1.76
CA ASP A 253 -9.46 23.89 1.07
C ASP A 253 -10.69 24.55 1.71
N GLY A 254 -11.25 23.96 2.76
CA GLY A 254 -12.47 24.44 3.42
C GLY A 254 -13.78 23.94 2.79
N GLY A 255 -13.71 22.99 1.84
CA GLY A 255 -14.87 22.26 1.36
C GLY A 255 -15.49 21.34 2.42
N ALA A 256 -16.63 20.73 2.10
CA ALA A 256 -17.27 19.76 2.97
C ALA A 256 -16.38 18.51 3.13
N CYS A 257 -16.07 18.12 4.37
CA CYS A 257 -15.28 16.92 4.65
C CYS A 257 -16.07 15.66 4.29
N MET A 258 -15.41 14.67 3.68
CA MET A 258 -16.07 13.43 3.26
C MET A 258 -16.74 12.69 4.44
N ALA A 259 -16.11 12.67 5.62
CA ALA A 259 -16.72 12.08 6.82
C ALA A 259 -18.05 12.74 7.20
N ASP A 260 -18.13 14.07 7.10
CA ASP A 260 -19.35 14.83 7.43
C ASP A 260 -20.45 14.57 6.40
N THR A 261 -20.10 14.54 5.11
CA THR A 261 -21.05 14.18 4.04
C THR A 261 -21.58 12.76 4.23
N MET A 262 -20.71 11.79 4.53
CA MET A 262 -21.11 10.41 4.79
C MET A 262 -21.98 10.29 6.06
N ALA A 263 -21.69 11.06 7.12
CA ALA A 263 -22.49 11.10 8.33
C ALA A 263 -23.88 11.68 8.06
N LEU A 264 -23.96 12.76 7.27
CA LEU A 264 -25.22 13.37 6.83
C LEU A 264 -26.04 12.38 6.01
N ASP A 265 -25.46 11.71 5.02
CA ASP A 265 -26.17 10.74 4.18
C ASP A 265 -26.65 9.52 4.97
N ARG A 266 -25.85 9.06 5.95
CA ARG A 266 -26.28 8.00 6.88
C ARG A 266 -27.49 8.44 7.73
N SER A 267 -27.57 9.71 8.08
CA SER A 267 -28.70 10.26 8.86
C SER A 267 -29.95 10.50 8.01
N ARG A 268 -29.79 10.84 6.72
CA ARG A 268 -30.89 11.03 5.75
C ARG A 268 -31.67 9.75 5.42
N GLY A 269 -31.03 8.58 5.53
CA GLY A 269 -31.67 7.28 5.29
C GLY A 269 -32.62 6.79 6.39
N LYS A 270 -32.78 7.53 7.50
CA LYS A 270 -33.81 7.23 8.50
C LYS A 270 -35.12 7.88 8.04
N PHE A 271 -36.07 7.06 7.59
CA PHE A 271 -37.45 7.49 7.42
C PHE A 271 -37.94 8.03 8.77
N ASP A 272 -38.10 9.35 8.86
CA ASP A 272 -38.74 10.00 9.98
C ASP A 272 -40.26 10.02 9.69
N PRO A 273 -41.08 9.16 10.32
CA PRO A 273 -42.54 9.19 10.15
C PRO A 273 -43.18 10.49 10.67
N SER A 274 -42.43 11.34 11.38
CA SER A 274 -42.84 12.67 11.81
C SER A 274 -42.25 13.81 10.96
N GLY A 275 -41.38 13.51 10.00
CA GLY A 275 -40.86 14.48 9.05
C GLY A 275 -41.95 14.89 8.07
N GLU A 276 -42.12 16.20 7.85
CA GLU A 276 -43.05 16.70 6.83
C GLU A 276 -42.71 16.09 5.47
N ILE A 277 -43.64 15.30 4.92
CA ILE A 277 -43.55 14.81 3.56
C ILE A 277 -43.56 16.04 2.64
N CYS A 278 -42.52 16.22 1.82
CA CYS A 278 -42.52 17.25 0.79
C CYS A 278 -43.60 16.92 -0.24
N THR A 279 -44.81 17.44 -0.03
CA THR A 279 -45.89 17.46 -1.01
C THR A 279 -45.70 18.68 -1.92
N ALA A 280 -46.34 18.66 -3.09
CA ALA A 280 -46.36 19.81 -4.00
C ALA A 280 -46.91 21.10 -3.37
N SER A 281 -47.59 21.01 -2.21
CA SER A 281 -48.04 22.20 -1.46
C SER A 281 -46.98 22.81 -0.54
N ASN A 282 -45.93 22.05 -0.18
CA ASN A 282 -44.98 22.42 0.88
C ASN A 282 -43.56 22.69 0.35
N THR A 283 -43.34 22.64 -0.96
CA THR A 283 -42.10 23.09 -1.61
C THR A 283 -42.09 24.61 -1.79
N PRO A 284 -41.08 25.36 -1.29
CA PRO A 284 -40.92 26.78 -1.58
C PRO A 284 -40.75 27.00 -3.09
N VAL A 285 -41.49 27.98 -3.64
CA VAL A 285 -41.59 28.28 -5.07
C VAL A 285 -40.26 28.77 -5.69
N ASP A 286 -39.27 29.15 -4.87
CA ASP A 286 -37.96 29.67 -5.30
C ASP A 286 -36.86 28.60 -5.44
N SER A 287 -37.22 27.39 -5.89
CA SER A 287 -36.21 26.44 -6.37
C SER A 287 -35.89 26.74 -7.84
N PRO A 288 -34.61 26.85 -8.26
CA PRO A 288 -34.28 27.17 -9.63
C PRO A 288 -34.83 26.08 -10.55
N LEU A 289 -35.66 26.50 -11.51
CA LEU A 289 -36.16 25.70 -12.62
C LEU A 289 -34.98 24.96 -13.27
N PHE A 290 -34.88 23.66 -13.01
CA PHE A 290 -34.15 22.76 -13.91
C PHE A 290 -34.72 22.99 -15.31
N ALA A 291 -33.87 23.43 -16.23
CA ALA A 291 -34.21 23.69 -17.60
C ALA A 291 -34.95 22.47 -18.20
N PRO A 292 -36.12 22.65 -18.83
CA PRO A 292 -36.81 21.54 -19.46
C PRO A 292 -36.16 21.30 -20.82
N ASP A 293 -35.21 20.38 -20.90
CA ASP A 293 -35.02 19.66 -22.16
C ASP A 293 -36.24 18.74 -22.33
N VAL A 294 -37.14 19.22 -23.19
CA VAL A 294 -38.37 18.55 -23.59
C VAL A 294 -38.02 17.23 -24.28
N VAL A 295 -38.05 16.13 -23.53
CA VAL A 295 -38.25 14.79 -24.11
C VAL A 295 -39.75 14.51 -24.06
N LEU A 296 -40.43 14.88 -25.14
CA LEU A 296 -41.78 14.43 -25.47
C LEU A 296 -41.74 12.90 -25.63
N ASN A 297 -42.07 12.18 -24.56
CA ASN A 297 -42.36 10.76 -24.60
C ASN A 297 -43.76 10.56 -25.21
N ASP A 298 -43.87 10.69 -26.53
CA ASP A 298 -45.06 10.23 -27.25
C ASP A 298 -45.04 8.69 -27.25
N GLY A 299 -45.98 8.09 -26.53
CA GLY A 299 -46.08 6.67 -26.20
C GLY A 299 -46.35 5.75 -27.39
N ARG A 300 -45.50 5.80 -28.42
CA ARG A 300 -45.51 4.90 -29.58
C ARG A 300 -44.08 4.57 -30.02
N ARG A 301 -43.43 3.66 -29.29
CA ARG A 301 -42.44 2.72 -29.85
C ARG A 301 -42.05 1.67 -28.81
N LEU A 302 -42.98 0.72 -28.61
CA LEU A 302 -42.61 -0.65 -28.28
C LEU A 302 -42.86 -1.48 -29.55
N LEU A 303 -41.95 -2.43 -29.82
CA LEU A 303 -41.85 -3.36 -30.96
C LEU A 303 -40.77 -3.04 -32.02
N ARG A 304 -39.51 -3.28 -31.67
CA ARG A 304 -38.67 -4.33 -32.28
C ARG A 304 -37.41 -4.57 -31.46
#